data_AF-A0AAV3Q1V6-F1
#
_entry.id   AF-A0AAV3Q1V6-F1
#
_cell.length_a   1.000
_cell.length_b   1.000
_cell.length_c   1.000
_cell.angle_alpha   90.00
_cell.angle_beta   90.00
_cell.angle_gamma   90.00
#
_symmetry.space_group_name_H-M   'P 1'
#
loop_
_entity.id
_entity.type
_entity.pdbx_description
1 polymer ?
#
loop_
_entity_poly.entity_id
_entity_poly.type
_entity_poly.pdbx_seq_one_letter_code
_entity_poly.pdbx_strand_id
1 'polypeptide(L)'
;MNHDTQSCMDPNVMESKVVVSSCGHDGPFGATGVKRLKSIGLIDSVTGMKALDMNTAENAIVRLTREVVPGMIVTGMEVAEIDGAPECLDLIWLFGTQEDILCVVLQLQGPTFGAMMISRQKAAHLALRALGLPNALDGNYVGSVHPELILAAVDASETAEA
;
A
#
# COMPACT_ATOMS: atom_id res chain seq x y z
N MET A 1 -4.80 -14.61 -18.28
CA MET A 1 -3.34 -14.83 -18.38
C MET A 1 -3.12 -16.01 -19.33
N ASN A 2 -2.19 -15.89 -20.27
CA ASN A 2 -2.04 -16.79 -21.42
C ASN A 2 -0.76 -17.63 -21.36
N HIS A 3 -0.18 -17.78 -20.16
CA HIS A 3 1.05 -18.55 -19.95
C HIS A 3 0.92 -20.03 -20.33
N ASP A 4 -0.31 -20.55 -20.43
CA ASP A 4 -0.61 -21.92 -20.87
C ASP A 4 -0.80 -22.06 -22.39
N THR A 5 -0.82 -20.94 -23.14
CA THR A 5 -1.15 -20.90 -24.58
C THR A 5 0.05 -20.61 -25.48
N GLN A 6 1.22 -20.41 -24.89
CA GLN A 6 2.47 -20.08 -25.58
C GLN A 6 3.64 -20.84 -24.93
N SER A 7 4.80 -20.86 -25.58
CA SER A 7 6.04 -21.29 -24.93
C SER A 7 6.39 -20.39 -23.75
N CYS A 8 7.32 -20.83 -22.90
CA CYS A 8 7.80 -20.05 -21.76
C CYS A 8 8.22 -18.64 -22.20
N MET A 9 7.71 -17.62 -21.51
CA MET A 9 8.02 -16.21 -21.70
C MET A 9 8.52 -15.67 -20.37
N ASP A 10 9.82 -15.40 -20.31
CA ASP A 10 10.45 -14.90 -19.09
C ASP A 10 10.05 -13.43 -18.83
N PRO A 11 9.81 -13.03 -17.56
CA PRO A 11 9.49 -11.66 -17.22
C PRO A 11 10.73 -10.76 -17.27
N ASN A 12 10.52 -9.44 -17.36
CA ASN A 12 11.58 -8.45 -17.14
C ASN A 12 11.68 -8.08 -15.65
N VAL A 13 12.83 -7.53 -15.23
CA VAL A 13 13.10 -7.12 -13.85
C VAL A 13 13.22 -5.60 -13.73
N MET A 14 12.81 -5.06 -12.58
CA MET A 14 12.98 -3.65 -12.22
C MET A 14 13.46 -3.56 -10.78
N GLU A 15 14.58 -2.88 -10.56
CA GLU A 15 15.13 -2.64 -9.23
C GLU A 15 14.58 -1.32 -8.67
N SER A 16 14.32 -1.28 -7.36
CA SER A 16 13.95 -0.06 -6.66
C SER A 16 14.48 -0.09 -5.22
N LYS A 17 14.65 1.10 -4.62
CA LYS A 17 15.03 1.21 -3.20
C LYS A 17 13.84 0.90 -2.30
N VAL A 18 12.65 1.34 -2.72
CA VAL A 18 11.38 1.13 -2.02
C VAL A 18 10.31 0.72 -3.03
N VAL A 19 9.51 -0.26 -2.67
CA VAL A 19 8.31 -0.69 -3.41
C VAL A 19 7.08 -0.27 -2.62
N VAL A 20 6.14 0.41 -3.27
CA VAL A 20 4.80 0.68 -2.72
C VAL A 20 3.81 -0.24 -3.43
N SER A 21 3.31 -1.23 -2.70
CA SER A 21 2.30 -2.18 -3.17
C SER A 21 0.90 -1.64 -2.91
N SER A 22 0.14 -1.49 -3.99
CA SER A 22 -1.24 -1.00 -3.98
C SER A 22 -2.13 -1.84 -4.91
N CYS A 23 -2.03 -3.15 -4.78
CA CYS A 23 -2.68 -4.13 -5.65
C CYS A 23 -4.16 -4.39 -5.30
N GLY A 24 -4.81 -3.52 -4.52
CA GLY A 24 -6.21 -3.71 -4.09
C GLY A 24 -6.45 -4.98 -3.25
N HIS A 25 -7.72 -5.32 -3.05
CA HIS A 25 -8.15 -6.52 -2.33
C HIS A 25 -8.02 -7.80 -3.17
N ASP A 26 -8.36 -8.97 -2.60
CA ASP A 26 -8.24 -10.28 -3.26
C ASP A 26 -8.96 -10.32 -4.64
N GLY A 27 -8.28 -10.94 -5.61
CA GLY A 27 -8.71 -11.06 -7.00
C GLY A 27 -7.61 -11.70 -7.85
N PRO A 28 -7.84 -11.86 -9.18
CA PRO A 28 -6.85 -12.46 -10.08
C PRO A 28 -5.55 -11.65 -10.21
N PHE A 29 -5.63 -10.33 -10.05
CA PHE A 29 -4.47 -9.42 -9.93
C PHE A 29 -4.39 -8.77 -8.54
N GLY A 30 -5.40 -9.04 -7.72
CA GLY A 30 -5.62 -8.46 -6.42
C GLY A 30 -4.65 -8.99 -5.37
N ALA A 31 -4.14 -8.10 -4.52
CA ALA A 31 -3.27 -8.45 -3.39
C ALA A 31 -2.03 -9.28 -3.76
N THR A 32 -1.51 -9.06 -4.97
CA THR A 32 -0.37 -9.80 -5.52
C THR A 32 0.87 -9.66 -4.63
N GLY A 33 1.12 -8.47 -4.08
CA GLY A 33 2.28 -8.21 -3.23
C GLY A 33 2.23 -9.04 -1.94
N VAL A 34 1.16 -8.90 -1.16
CA VAL A 34 1.02 -9.62 0.12
C VAL A 34 0.89 -11.14 -0.05
N LYS A 35 0.20 -11.62 -1.09
CA LYS A 35 0.16 -13.06 -1.40
C LYS A 35 1.53 -13.59 -1.80
N ARG A 36 2.32 -12.80 -2.54
CA ARG A 36 3.68 -13.18 -2.89
C ARG A 36 4.55 -13.27 -1.64
N LEU A 37 4.49 -12.29 -0.74
CA LEU A 37 5.20 -12.30 0.55
C LEU A 37 4.89 -13.58 1.35
N LYS A 38 3.62 -14.00 1.39
CA LYS A 38 3.23 -15.27 2.03
C LYS A 38 3.84 -16.47 1.33
N SER A 39 3.80 -16.53 0.00
CA SER A 39 4.32 -17.67 -0.77
C SER A 39 5.83 -17.88 -0.64
N ILE A 40 6.58 -16.81 -0.34
CA ILE A 40 8.03 -16.86 -0.12
C ILE A 40 8.40 -16.99 1.36
N GLY A 41 7.42 -16.99 2.27
CA GLY A 41 7.64 -17.16 3.71
C GLY A 41 8.17 -15.93 4.44
N LEU A 42 7.96 -14.72 3.90
CA LEU A 42 8.30 -13.46 4.60
C LEU A 42 7.20 -12.99 5.55
N ILE A 43 5.97 -13.50 5.40
CA ILE A 43 4.86 -13.29 6.33
C ILE A 43 4.16 -14.63 6.58
N ASP A 44 3.68 -14.86 7.80
CA ASP A 44 3.08 -16.14 8.18
C ASP A 44 1.66 -16.32 7.63
N SER A 45 0.88 -15.24 7.61
CA SER A 45 -0.52 -15.31 7.22
C SER A 45 -0.99 -14.06 6.49
N VAL A 46 -1.99 -14.28 5.62
CA VAL A 46 -2.81 -13.24 4.99
C VAL A 46 -4.20 -13.57 5.48
N THR A 47 -4.72 -12.73 6.37
CA THR A 47 -5.97 -12.98 7.10
C THR A 47 -7.18 -12.96 6.16
N GLY A 48 -7.05 -12.20 5.07
CA GLY A 48 -8.13 -11.94 4.13
C GLY A 48 -9.03 -10.82 4.65
N MET A 49 -9.54 -10.03 3.72
CA MET A 49 -10.44 -8.92 4.00
C MET A 49 -11.75 -9.40 4.68
N LYS A 50 -12.25 -8.63 5.66
CA LYS A 50 -13.51 -8.93 6.39
C LYS A 50 -14.69 -8.17 5.80
N ALA A 51 -15.91 -8.57 6.16
CA ALA A 51 -17.15 -7.93 5.70
C ALA A 51 -17.17 -6.40 5.86
N LEU A 52 -17.97 -5.76 5.01
CA LEU A 52 -18.04 -4.30 4.87
C LEU A 52 -18.50 -3.60 6.15
N ASP A 53 -17.65 -2.69 6.63
CA ASP A 53 -17.96 -1.70 7.68
C ASP A 53 -17.14 -0.44 7.39
N MET A 54 -17.76 0.51 6.70
CA MET A 54 -17.09 1.71 6.19
C MET A 54 -16.44 2.54 7.31
N ASN A 55 -17.11 2.69 8.45
CA ASN A 55 -16.64 3.56 9.53
C ASN A 55 -15.36 3.01 10.18
N THR A 56 -15.34 1.69 10.39
CA THR A 56 -14.18 1.00 10.95
C THR A 56 -13.08 0.87 9.90
N ALA A 57 -13.45 0.54 8.66
CA ALA A 57 -12.52 0.28 7.58
C ALA A 57 -11.72 1.53 7.19
N GLU A 58 -12.36 2.68 7.05
CA GLU A 58 -11.66 3.90 6.61
C GLU A 58 -10.52 4.28 7.56
N ASN A 59 -10.77 4.21 8.86
CA ASN A 59 -9.76 4.49 9.88
C ASN A 59 -8.70 3.38 9.95
N ALA A 60 -9.11 2.12 9.83
CA ALA A 60 -8.19 0.98 9.88
C ALA A 60 -7.17 1.01 8.74
N ILE A 61 -7.60 1.25 7.50
CA ILE A 61 -6.72 1.28 6.32
C ILE A 61 -5.64 2.35 6.45
N VAL A 62 -6.02 3.57 6.86
CA VAL A 62 -5.07 4.66 7.05
C VAL A 62 -4.07 4.35 8.18
N ARG A 63 -4.57 3.83 9.29
CA ARG A 63 -3.73 3.48 10.45
C ARG A 63 -2.74 2.36 10.11
N LEU A 64 -3.19 1.31 9.45
CA LEU A 64 -2.42 0.09 9.18
C LEU A 64 -1.48 0.21 7.97
N THR A 65 -1.63 1.24 7.14
CA THR A 65 -0.67 1.53 6.06
C THR A 65 0.72 1.76 6.64
N ARG A 66 1.66 0.88 6.27
CA ARG A 66 3.01 0.81 6.83
C ARG A 66 3.98 0.08 5.90
N GLU A 67 5.25 0.13 6.26
CA GLU A 67 6.25 -0.79 5.73
C GLU A 67 6.04 -2.17 6.37
N VAL A 68 5.65 -3.16 5.55
CA VAL A 68 5.30 -4.50 6.03
C VAL A 68 6.55 -5.36 6.16
N VAL A 69 7.44 -5.28 5.16
CA VAL A 69 8.78 -5.86 5.20
C VAL A 69 9.78 -4.80 4.74
N PRO A 70 11.07 -4.89 5.12
CA PRO A 70 12.07 -3.92 4.71
C PRO A 70 12.08 -3.72 3.19
N GLY A 71 11.84 -2.49 2.73
CA GLY A 71 11.78 -2.12 1.32
C GLY A 71 10.40 -2.27 0.65
N MET A 72 9.36 -2.71 1.37
CA MET A 72 8.00 -2.86 0.82
C MET A 72 6.92 -2.26 1.73
N ILE A 73 6.29 -1.21 1.24
CA ILE A 73 5.16 -0.52 1.87
C ILE A 73 3.86 -1.04 1.25
N VAL A 74 2.87 -1.34 2.07
CA VAL A 74 1.54 -1.77 1.61
C VAL A 74 0.52 -0.67 1.94
N THR A 75 -0.31 -0.32 0.96
CA THR A 75 -1.30 0.76 1.05
C THR A 75 -2.60 0.41 0.33
N GLY A 76 -3.68 1.12 0.63
CA GLY A 76 -5.01 0.88 0.07
C GLY A 76 -5.62 -0.44 0.57
N MET A 77 -6.52 -1.03 -0.21
CA MET A 77 -7.22 -2.26 0.22
C MET A 77 -6.35 -3.51 0.30
N GLU A 78 -5.13 -3.48 -0.23
CA GLU A 78 -4.16 -4.56 0.00
C GLU A 78 -3.79 -4.68 1.50
N VAL A 79 -3.91 -3.59 2.26
CA VAL A 79 -3.77 -3.58 3.73
C VAL A 79 -4.87 -4.41 4.41
N ALA A 80 -6.10 -4.40 3.85
CA ALA A 80 -7.19 -5.19 4.39
C ALA A 80 -6.94 -6.69 4.28
N GLU A 81 -6.25 -7.11 3.22
CA GLU A 81 -5.93 -8.52 2.97
C GLU A 81 -4.92 -9.07 3.96
N ILE A 82 -3.87 -8.31 4.26
CA ILE A 82 -2.86 -8.73 5.23
C ILE A 82 -3.41 -8.69 6.67
N ASP A 83 -4.02 -7.58 7.09
CA ASP A 83 -4.41 -7.34 8.48
C ASP A 83 -5.84 -7.77 8.83
N GLY A 84 -6.64 -8.19 7.83
CA GLY A 84 -8.03 -8.56 8.03
C GLY A 84 -8.90 -7.40 8.48
N ALA A 85 -8.71 -6.23 7.87
CA ALA A 85 -9.58 -5.08 8.07
C ALA A 85 -10.94 -5.29 7.38
N PRO A 86 -12.04 -4.73 7.90
CA PRO A 86 -13.31 -4.68 7.19
C PRO A 86 -13.16 -3.93 5.86
N GLU A 87 -14.00 -4.25 4.87
CA GLU A 87 -13.92 -3.63 3.54
C GLU A 87 -14.18 -2.12 3.62
N CYS A 88 -13.22 -1.33 3.14
CA CYS A 88 -13.47 -0.02 2.55
C CYS A 88 -13.30 -0.18 1.03
N LEU A 89 -13.63 0.82 0.25
CA LEU A 89 -13.68 0.71 -1.20
C LEU A 89 -12.51 1.48 -1.85
N ASP A 90 -12.02 0.99 -2.98
CA ASP A 90 -10.80 1.40 -3.68
C ASP A 90 -11.04 2.56 -4.68
N LEU A 91 -10.24 3.64 -4.61
CA LEU A 91 -9.97 4.56 -5.75
C LEU A 91 -8.48 4.56 -6.03
N ILE A 92 -8.02 4.84 -7.27
CA ILE A 92 -6.64 5.19 -7.68
C ILE A 92 -6.41 6.71 -7.73
N TRP A 93 -5.23 7.18 -7.30
CA TRP A 93 -4.47 8.40 -7.72
C TRP A 93 -3.12 8.36 -6.94
N LEU A 94 -1.89 8.63 -7.43
CA LEU A 94 -1.36 9.50 -8.48
C LEU A 94 -0.07 8.91 -9.12
N PHE A 95 0.14 9.20 -10.41
CA PHE A 95 1.36 8.92 -11.18
C PHE A 95 2.60 9.60 -10.58
N GLY A 96 3.70 8.86 -10.47
CA GLY A 96 5.03 9.42 -10.16
C GLY A 96 6.06 8.33 -9.88
N THR A 97 6.66 7.75 -10.92
CA THR A 97 7.94 7.06 -10.80
C THR A 97 9.02 8.14 -10.61
N GLN A 98 9.43 8.41 -9.37
CA GLN A 98 10.80 8.92 -9.17
C GLN A 98 11.76 7.73 -9.33
N GLU A 99 12.99 7.99 -9.76
CA GLU A 99 13.98 6.95 -10.12
C GLU A 99 14.23 5.90 -9.01
N ASP A 100 13.81 6.18 -7.78
CA ASP A 100 14.02 5.33 -6.60
C ASP A 100 12.76 4.66 -6.02
N ILE A 101 11.54 5.01 -6.49
CA ILE A 101 10.26 4.50 -5.95
C ILE A 101 9.48 3.77 -7.05
N LEU A 102 9.26 2.47 -6.85
CA LEU A 102 8.39 1.67 -7.70
C LEU A 102 7.00 1.53 -7.08
N CYS A 103 5.97 2.05 -7.75
CA CYS A 103 4.58 1.90 -7.35
C CYS A 103 3.91 0.81 -8.19
N VAL A 104 3.42 -0.26 -7.55
CA VAL A 104 2.65 -1.33 -8.20
C VAL A 104 1.17 -1.07 -7.97
N VAL A 105 0.43 -0.75 -9.02
CA VAL A 105 -0.99 -0.36 -8.97
C VAL A 105 -1.83 -1.40 -9.70
N LEU A 106 -2.95 -1.88 -9.12
CA LEU A 106 -4.22 -2.12 -9.84
C LEU A 106 -5.32 -2.72 -8.94
N GLN A 107 -6.39 -1.95 -8.65
CA GLN A 107 -7.81 -2.25 -8.91
C GLN A 107 -8.71 -1.15 -8.32
N LEU A 108 -9.91 -1.00 -8.88
CA LEU A 108 -10.91 0.03 -8.55
C LEU A 108 -12.21 -0.67 -8.14
N GLN A 109 -12.78 -0.34 -6.97
CA GLN A 109 -14.16 -0.75 -6.64
C GLN A 109 -14.74 0.07 -5.48
N GLY A 110 -15.88 0.75 -5.72
CA GLY A 110 -16.90 1.15 -4.71
C GLY A 110 -17.20 2.65 -4.48
N PRO A 111 -18.13 3.00 -3.55
CA PRO A 111 -18.70 4.37 -3.42
C PRO A 111 -17.98 5.41 -2.53
N THR A 112 -17.01 5.07 -1.67
CA THR A 112 -16.25 6.06 -0.86
C THR A 112 -14.74 5.86 -1.00
N PHE A 113 -14.00 6.98 -0.97
CA PHE A 113 -12.60 7.02 -1.43
C PHE A 113 -11.63 7.74 -0.48
N GLY A 114 -12.12 8.27 0.65
CA GLY A 114 -11.34 9.12 1.55
C GLY A 114 -10.13 8.41 2.14
N ALA A 115 -10.34 7.22 2.73
CA ALA A 115 -9.26 6.42 3.31
C ALA A 115 -8.18 6.04 2.30
N MET A 116 -8.55 5.82 1.03
CA MET A 116 -7.60 5.48 -0.03
C MET A 116 -6.68 6.65 -0.37
N MET A 117 -7.22 7.86 -0.45
CA MET A 117 -6.40 9.06 -0.69
C MET A 117 -5.42 9.30 0.47
N ILE A 118 -5.90 9.22 1.71
CA ILE A 118 -5.07 9.48 2.90
C ILE A 118 -4.04 8.37 3.13
N SER A 119 -4.42 7.10 2.93
CA SER A 119 -3.51 5.95 3.00
C SER A 119 -2.35 6.12 2.02
N ARG A 120 -2.62 6.53 0.77
CA ARG A 120 -1.55 6.76 -0.21
C ARG A 120 -0.66 7.94 0.10
N GLN A 121 -1.23 9.04 0.61
CA GLN A 121 -0.42 10.16 1.09
C GLN A 121 0.52 9.71 2.21
N LYS A 122 0.02 8.91 3.15
CA LYS A 122 0.84 8.29 4.21
C LYS A 122 1.93 7.39 3.62
N ALA A 123 1.61 6.54 2.65
CA ALA A 123 2.58 5.68 1.98
C ALA A 123 3.68 6.48 1.27
N ALA A 124 3.35 7.61 0.65
CA ALA A 124 4.35 8.50 0.04
C ALA A 124 5.31 9.07 1.10
N HIS A 125 4.82 9.48 2.26
CA HIS A 125 5.68 9.97 3.34
C HIS A 125 6.51 8.86 3.99
N LEU A 126 5.98 7.63 4.06
CA LEU A 126 6.76 6.46 4.49
C LEU A 126 7.87 6.14 3.49
N ALA A 127 7.61 6.25 2.18
CA ALA A 127 8.63 6.06 1.16
C ALA A 127 9.72 7.14 1.25
N LEU A 128 9.34 8.41 1.44
CA LEU A 128 10.30 9.49 1.66
C LEU A 128 11.15 9.24 2.92
N ARG A 129 10.52 8.77 4.00
CA ARG A 129 11.23 8.39 5.24
C ARG A 129 12.24 7.27 5.01
N ALA A 130 11.85 6.21 4.29
CA ALA A 130 12.73 5.09 3.94
C ALA A 130 13.92 5.54 3.06
N LEU A 131 13.74 6.58 2.24
CA LEU A 131 14.81 7.20 1.44
C LEU A 131 15.65 8.23 2.22
N GLY A 132 15.34 8.49 3.49
CA GLY A 132 16.02 9.52 4.29
C GLY A 132 15.71 10.96 3.84
N LEU A 133 14.62 11.16 3.11
CA LEU A 133 14.17 12.45 2.60
C LEU A 133 13.21 13.15 3.58
N PRO A 134 13.10 14.49 3.52
CA PRO A 134 12.16 15.24 4.34
C PRO A 134 10.72 14.74 4.15
N ASN A 135 10.04 14.44 5.25
CA ASN A 135 8.68 13.90 5.24
C ASN A 135 7.86 14.45 6.41
N ALA A 136 6.53 14.41 6.27
CA ALA A 136 5.61 14.99 7.25
C ALA A 136 5.46 14.14 8.52
N LEU A 137 5.81 12.85 8.48
CA LEU A 137 5.67 11.93 9.61
C LEU A 137 6.74 12.20 10.69
N ASP A 138 7.95 12.55 10.26
CA ASP A 138 9.07 12.87 11.15
C ASP A 138 9.11 14.35 11.56
N GLY A 139 8.13 15.17 11.13
CA GLY A 139 8.08 16.61 11.44
C GLY A 139 9.16 17.46 10.74
N ASN A 140 9.95 16.88 9.85
CA ASN A 140 11.09 17.53 9.19
C ASN A 140 10.74 18.12 7.82
N TYR A 141 9.46 18.16 7.45
CA TYR A 141 9.00 18.71 6.17
C TYR A 141 8.89 20.25 6.24
N VAL A 142 9.63 20.94 5.37
CA VAL A 142 9.79 22.42 5.41
C VAL A 142 8.94 23.14 4.33
N GLY A 143 8.05 22.42 3.62
CA GLY A 143 7.18 23.00 2.60
C GLY A 143 5.93 23.65 3.21
N SER A 144 5.47 24.77 2.64
CA SER A 144 4.10 25.26 2.86
C SER A 144 3.15 24.14 2.45
N VAL A 145 2.47 23.53 3.42
CA VAL A 145 1.38 22.61 3.17
C VAL A 145 0.42 23.34 2.26
N HIS A 146 0.28 22.93 1.00
CA HIS A 146 -0.94 23.27 0.26
C HIS A 146 -2.06 22.82 1.20
N PRO A 147 -2.99 23.71 1.60
CA PRO A 147 -3.91 23.47 2.73
C PRO A 147 -4.81 22.23 2.58
N GLU A 148 -4.76 21.55 1.43
CA GLU A 148 -5.41 20.28 1.11
C GLU A 148 -4.60 19.02 1.49
N LEU A 149 -3.34 19.15 1.96
CA LEU A 149 -2.41 18.04 2.23
C LEU A 149 -2.01 17.93 3.72
N ILE A 150 -2.99 18.07 4.63
CA ILE A 150 -2.79 17.81 6.07
C ILE A 150 -3.02 16.31 6.31
N LEU A 151 -1.97 15.58 6.71
CA LEU A 151 -2.10 14.16 7.06
C LEU A 151 -2.89 13.99 8.36
N ALA A 152 -3.96 13.19 8.30
CA ALA A 152 -4.83 12.90 9.44
C ALA A 152 -4.31 11.82 10.41
N ALA A 153 -3.19 11.15 10.10
CA ALA A 153 -2.69 10.01 10.88
C ALA A 153 -1.18 10.09 11.13
N VAL A 154 -0.79 10.96 12.06
CA VAL A 154 0.48 10.81 12.80
C VAL A 154 0.15 9.98 14.03
N ASP A 155 0.37 8.67 13.92
CA ASP A 155 0.65 7.81 15.08
C ASP A 155 1.94 7.05 14.77
N ALA A 156 2.90 7.17 15.69
CA ALA A 156 4.28 6.77 15.53
C ALA A 156 4.53 5.40 16.20
N SER A 157 4.63 4.37 15.38
CA SER A 157 5.21 3.03 15.64
C SER A 157 4.37 2.00 14.89
N GLU A 158 5.03 1.08 14.18
CA GLU A 158 4.61 -0.31 13.90
C GLU A 158 5.26 -0.74 12.58
N THR A 159 6.42 -1.40 12.69
CA THR A 159 6.75 -2.50 11.77
C THR A 159 6.00 -3.73 12.31
N ALA A 160 5.46 -4.57 11.43
CA ALA A 160 4.81 -5.79 11.90
C ALA A 160 5.90 -6.71 12.49
N GLU A 161 5.81 -7.03 13.79
CA GLU A 161 6.55 -8.17 14.32
C GLU A 161 5.83 -9.45 13.86
N ALA A 162 6.59 -10.35 13.22
CA ALA A 162 6.19 -11.69 12.86
C ALA A 162 6.39 -12.64 14.06
#